data_AF-A0A6P3Y9L8-F1
#
_entry.id   AF-A0A6P3Y9L8-F1
#
_cell.length_a   1.000
_cell.length_b   1.000
_cell.length_c   1.000
_cell.angle_alpha   90.00
_cell.angle_beta   90.00
_cell.angle_gamma   90.00
#
_symmetry.space_group_name_H-M   'P 1'
#
loop_
_entity.id
_entity.type
_entity.pdbx_description
1 polymer ?
#
loop_
_entity_poly.entity_id
_entity_poly.type
_entity_poly.pdbx_seq_one_letter_code
_entity_poly.pdbx_strand_id
1 'polypeptide(L)'
;MDDETLNRLAVEALLEEAKIGAQRAEIMGPSGWVKPKETINKRFLHSTLRNAVISNKHRSLKQEKIKTQPPLNKTDTVKKP
;
A
#
# COMPACT_ATOMS: atom_id res chain seq x y z
N MET A 1 10.94 22.84 24.01
CA MET A 1 12.06 21.97 24.40
C MET A 1 13.29 22.83 24.42
N ASP A 2 14.13 22.67 25.42
CA ASP A 2 15.33 23.49 25.58
C ASP A 2 16.46 22.92 24.71
N ASP A 3 17.38 23.78 24.25
CA ASP A 3 18.43 23.41 23.30
C ASP A 3 19.35 22.30 23.83
N GLU A 4 19.59 22.27 25.14
CA GLU A 4 20.36 21.21 25.80
C GLU A 4 19.65 19.85 25.69
N THR A 5 18.33 19.84 25.82
CA THR A 5 17.52 18.63 25.67
C THR A 5 17.55 18.15 24.22
N LEU A 6 17.45 19.06 23.25
CA LEU A 6 17.55 18.72 21.83
C LEU A 6 18.92 18.12 21.49
N ASN A 7 20.00 18.70 22.01
CA ASN A 7 21.35 18.19 21.80
C ASN A 7 21.54 16.80 22.40
N ARG A 8 21.03 16.56 23.60
CA ARG A 8 21.07 15.23 24.22
C ARG A 8 20.35 14.18 23.37
N LEU A 9 19.13 14.50 22.92
CA LEU A 9 18.33 13.60 22.06
C LEU A 9 19.03 13.34 20.72
N ALA A 10 19.65 14.35 20.13
CA ALA A 10 20.40 14.19 18.88
C ALA A 10 21.60 13.26 19.04
N VAL A 11 22.38 13.41 20.12
CA VAL A 11 23.51 12.53 20.42
C VAL A 11 23.05 11.09 20.64
N GLU A 12 21.98 10.91 21.41
CA GLU A 12 21.39 9.60 21.66
C GLU A 12 20.95 8.92 20.35
N ALA A 13 20.24 9.64 19.49
CA ALA A 13 19.78 9.13 18.20
C ALA A 13 20.95 8.70 17.28
N LEU A 14 22.05 9.47 17.24
CA LEU A 14 23.24 9.10 16.46
C LEU A 14 23.89 7.81 16.96
N LEU A 15 23.98 7.65 18.29
CA LEU A 15 24.54 6.44 18.90
C LEU A 15 23.66 5.21 18.64
N GLU A 16 22.34 5.37 18.69
CA GLU A 16 21.40 4.30 18.36
C GLU A 16 21.49 3.89 16.89
N GLU A 17 21.52 4.85 15.96
CA GLU A 17 21.65 4.56 14.52
C GLU A 17 22.97 3.83 14.22
N ALA A 18 24.07 4.23 14.87
CA ALA A 18 25.37 3.55 14.74
C ALA A 18 25.32 2.10 15.26
N LYS A 19 24.66 1.84 16.40
CA LYS A 19 24.48 0.48 16.93
C LYS A 19 23.71 -0.40 15.94
N ILE A 20 22.62 0.12 15.36
CA ILE A 20 21.82 -0.60 14.37
C ILE A 20 22.64 -0.89 13.11
N GLY A 21 23.42 0.08 12.63
CA GLY A 21 24.32 -0.09 11.49
C GLY A 21 25.36 -1.19 11.73
N ALA A 22 25.97 -1.20 12.92
CA ALA A 22 26.93 -2.22 13.33
C ALA A 22 26.31 -3.63 13.38
N GLN A 23 25.12 -3.80 13.97
CA GLN A 23 24.41 -5.08 14.01
C GLN A 23 24.09 -5.61 12.60
N ARG A 24 23.67 -4.73 11.68
CA ARG A 24 23.45 -5.13 10.28
C ARG A 24 24.76 -5.53 9.60
N ALA A 25 25.85 -4.82 9.88
CA ALA A 25 27.15 -5.11 9.30
C ALA A 25 27.73 -6.44 9.81
N GLU A 26 27.42 -6.84 11.04
CA GLU A 26 27.76 -8.16 11.56
C GLU A 26 27.09 -9.29 10.75
N ILE A 27 25.85 -9.07 10.30
CA ILE A 27 25.07 -10.06 9.54
C ILE A 27 25.41 -10.03 8.04
N MET A 28 25.49 -8.84 7.43
CA MET A 28 25.61 -8.65 5.98
C MET A 28 27.03 -8.25 5.52
N GLY A 29 27.98 -8.17 6.45
CA GLY A 29 29.32 -7.63 6.21
C GLY A 29 29.31 -6.11 6.00
N PRO A 30 30.36 -5.53 5.37
CA PRO A 30 30.49 -4.08 5.19
C PRO A 30 29.29 -3.40 4.52
N SER A 31 28.51 -4.15 3.73
CA SER A 31 27.29 -3.67 3.07
C SER A 31 26.19 -3.28 4.06
N GLY A 32 26.15 -3.88 5.25
CA GLY A 32 25.14 -3.63 6.28
C GLY A 32 25.22 -2.25 6.94
N TRP A 33 26.35 -1.54 6.78
CA TRP A 33 26.50 -0.16 7.22
C TRP A 33 25.65 0.83 6.41
N VAL A 34 25.34 0.49 5.15
CA VAL A 34 24.53 1.36 4.30
C VAL A 34 23.06 1.19 4.68
N LYS A 35 22.42 2.30 5.06
CA LYS A 35 20.99 2.30 5.38
C LYS A 35 20.19 1.83 4.15
N PRO A 36 19.33 0.80 4.29
CA PRO A 36 18.48 0.37 3.21
C PRO A 36 17.54 1.52 2.86
N LYS A 37 17.46 1.85 1.57
CA LYS A 37 16.49 2.84 1.08
C LYS A 37 15.10 2.29 1.34
N GLU A 38 14.21 3.13 1.85
CA GLU A 38 12.78 2.81 1.95
C GLU A 38 12.22 2.71 0.53
N THR A 39 12.32 1.51 -0.05
CA THR A 39 11.77 1.24 -1.38
C THR A 39 10.43 0.56 -1.24
N ILE A 40 9.48 0.95 -2.08
CA ILE A 40 8.22 0.24 -2.20
C ILE A 40 8.42 -1.12 -2.89
N ASN A 41 7.61 -2.11 -2.52
CA ASN A 41 7.56 -3.37 -3.24
C ASN A 41 6.98 -3.13 -4.64
N LYS A 42 7.86 -3.08 -5.65
CA LYS A 42 7.46 -2.81 -7.04
C LYS A 42 6.46 -3.85 -7.57
N ARG A 43 6.62 -5.12 -7.18
CA ARG A 43 5.70 -6.19 -7.62
C ARG A 43 4.29 -5.94 -7.12
N PHE A 44 4.17 -5.58 -5.84
CA PHE A 44 2.89 -5.20 -5.25
C PHE A 44 2.30 -3.99 -5.96
N LEU A 45 3.06 -2.89 -6.11
CA LEU A 45 2.59 -1.68 -6.78
C LEU A 45 2.06 -1.97 -8.19
N HIS A 46 2.85 -2.67 -9.02
CA HIS A 46 2.44 -3.02 -10.38
C HIS A 46 1.18 -3.90 -10.42
N SER A 47 1.07 -4.88 -9.51
CA SER A 47 -0.11 -5.72 -9.40
C SER A 47 -1.35 -4.90 -9.01
N THR A 48 -1.23 -4.05 -8.00
CA THR A 48 -2.30 -3.19 -7.50
C THR A 48 -2.81 -2.24 -8.58
N LEU A 49 -1.90 -1.55 -9.29
CA LEU A 49 -2.27 -0.64 -10.37
C LEU A 49 -2.97 -1.37 -11.52
N ARG A 50 -2.43 -2.53 -11.95
CA ARG A 50 -3.03 -3.34 -13.01
C ARG A 50 -4.45 -3.78 -12.64
N ASN A 51 -4.64 -4.29 -11.42
CA ASN A 51 -5.94 -4.76 -10.95
C ASN A 51 -6.95 -3.61 -10.79
N ALA A 52 -6.51 -2.44 -10.34
CA ALA A 52 -7.36 -1.26 -10.27
C ALA A 52 -7.90 -0.87 -11.65
N VAL A 53 -7.03 -0.82 -12.67
CA VAL A 53 -7.44 -0.52 -14.07
C VAL A 53 -8.43 -1.55 -14.60
N ILE A 54 -8.15 -2.84 -14.40
CA ILE A 54 -9.03 -3.94 -14.84
C ILE A 54 -10.39 -3.87 -14.14
N SER A 55 -10.41 -3.69 -12.82
CA SER A 55 -11.63 -3.55 -12.02
C SER A 55 -12.49 -2.37 -12.50
N ASN A 56 -11.85 -1.22 -12.74
CA ASN A 56 -12.53 -0.03 -13.26
C ASN A 56 -13.17 -0.30 -14.63
N LYS A 57 -12.46 -1.00 -15.53
CA LYS A 57 -13.00 -1.40 -16.84
C LYS A 57 -14.17 -2.37 -16.72
N HIS A 58 -14.10 -3.37 -15.83
CA HIS A 58 -15.23 -4.27 -15.61
C HIS A 58 -16.45 -3.53 -15.04
N ARG A 59 -16.22 -2.57 -14.13
CA ARG A 59 -17.29 -1.76 -13.54
C ARG A 59 -17.98 -0.89 -14.59
N SER A 60 -17.22 -0.23 -15.46
CA SER A 60 -17.81 0.58 -16.54
C SER A 60 -18.61 -0.27 -17.52
N LEU A 61 -18.07 -1.41 -17.97
CA LEU A 61 -18.79 -2.33 -18.84
C LEU A 61 -20.09 -2.87 -18.21
N LYS A 62 -20.08 -3.14 -16.90
CA LYS A 62 -21.28 -3.57 -16.17
C LYS A 62 -22.33 -2.45 -16.13
N GLN A 63 -21.93 -1.21 -15.90
CA GLN A 63 -22.84 -0.06 -15.91
C GLN A 63 -23.45 0.17 -17.30
N GLU A 64 -22.66 0.06 -18.37
CA GLU A 64 -23.16 0.18 -19.74
C GLU A 64 -24.14 -0.95 -20.09
N LYS A 65 -23.88 -2.20 -19.66
CA LYS A 65 -24.84 -3.30 -19.80
C LYS A 65 -26.14 -3.06 -19.04
N ILE A 66 -26.09 -2.49 -17.83
CA ILE A 66 -27.30 -2.19 -17.05
C ILE A 66 -28.13 -1.08 -17.71
N LYS A 67 -27.48 -0.07 -18.30
CA LYS A 67 -28.18 1.02 -19.03
C LYS A 67 -28.83 0.55 -20.34
N THR A 68 -28.24 -0.44 -21.00
CA THR A 68 -28.71 -0.94 -22.31
C THR A 68 -29.72 -2.08 -22.21
N GLN A 69 -29.90 -2.68 -21.02
CA GLN A 69 -30.98 -3.64 -20.82
C GLN A 69 -32.33 -2.92 -20.64
N PRO A 70 -33.40 -3.39 -21.32
CA PRO A 70 -34.74 -2.87 -21.09
C PRO A 70 -35.16 -3.18 -19.64
N PRO A 71 -36.04 -2.37 -19.03
CA PRO A 71 -36.52 -2.64 -17.68
C PRO A 71 -37.16 -4.03 -17.67
N LEU A 72 -36.64 -4.94 -16.85
CA LEU A 72 -37.36 -6.17 -16.53
C LEU A 72 -38.62 -5.76 -15.77
N ASN A 73 -39.75 -5.71 -16.48
CA ASN A 73 -41.07 -5.63 -15.89
C ASN A 73 -41.22 -6.83 -14.95
N LYS A 74 -41.20 -6.56 -13.63
CA LYS A 74 -41.65 -7.51 -12.62
C LYS A 74 -43.16 -7.64 -12.79
N THR A 75 -43.61 -8.50 -13.70
CA THR A 75 -45.03 -8.87 -13.76
C THR A 75 -45.31 -9.88 -12.66
N ASP A 76 -45.90 -9.37 -11.59
CA ASP A 76 -46.93 -9.98 -10.75
C ASP A 76 -47.00 -11.51 -10.79
N THR A 77 -46.44 -12.15 -9.77
CA THR A 77 -46.87 -13.49 -9.38
C THR A 77 -48.28 -13.38 -8.81
N VAL A 78 -49.27 -13.45 -9.70
CA VAL A 78 -50.70 -13.52 -9.41
C VAL A 78 -50.96 -14.71 -8.48
N LYS A 79 -51.50 -14.38 -7.29
CA LYS A 79 -52.23 -15.27 -6.38
C LYS A 79 -53.12 -16.22 -7.18
N LYS A 80 -53.03 -17.54 -6.94
CA LYS A 80 -54.08 -18.49 -7.32
C LYS A 80 -54.61 -19.21 -6.07
N PRO A 81 -55.90 -19.60 -6.09
CA PRO A 81 -56.74 -19.82 -4.90
C PRO A 81 -56.38 -21.06 -4.10
#